data_AF-A0AA36FAD4-F1
#
_entry.id   AF-A0AA36FAD4-F1
#
_cell.length_a   1.000
_cell.length_b   1.000
_cell.length_c   1.000
_cell.angle_alpha   90.00
_cell.angle_beta   90.00
_cell.angle_gamma   90.00
#
_symmetry.space_group_name_H-M   'P 1'
#
loop_
_entity.id
_entity.type
_entity.pdbx_description
1 polymer ?
#
loop_
_entity_poly.entity_id
_entity_poly.type
_entity_poly.pdbx_seq_one_letter_code
_entity_poly.pdbx_strand_id
1 'polypeptide(L)'
;MGPRPRMTLERRYEALSWRGKLSEAAIARKLGVARRTIQCLFKKYEETGSAADKNGRGRKRLTTQREDRMLTRKSLYNRRATSQQLAEEMQKMTGKQLSTTTVKTRLLEAGLKSCRAAHKPLITAQNWKRRLLWARAHKTWTVQQWWTVMFTDESRFSLVSDKPVHVRRRREEEGGEEEEEEEEEEEEEEEEEENGGVVVNKAD
;
A
#
# COMPACT_ATOMS: atom_id res chain seq x y z
N MET A 1 40.74 20.60 2.50
CA MET A 1 40.25 21.03 1.17
C MET A 1 38.97 20.27 0.85
N GLY A 2 37.82 20.95 0.78
CA GLY A 2 36.53 20.30 0.46
C GLY A 2 36.42 19.92 -1.02
N PRO A 3 35.37 19.15 -1.39
CA PRO A 3 35.12 18.80 -2.79
C PRO A 3 34.92 20.06 -3.63
N ARG A 4 35.53 20.10 -4.82
CA ARG A 4 35.37 21.23 -5.74
C ARG A 4 33.89 21.34 -6.19
N PRO A 5 33.33 22.55 -6.26
CA PRO A 5 31.96 22.74 -6.69
C PRO A 5 31.74 22.21 -8.12
N ARG A 6 30.60 21.56 -8.33
CA ARG A 6 30.22 21.05 -9.65
C ARG A 6 29.81 22.20 -10.56
N MET A 7 30.16 22.11 -11.85
CA MET A 7 29.72 23.07 -12.85
C MET A 7 28.20 23.00 -13.02
N THR A 8 27.53 24.15 -12.96
CA THR A 8 26.06 24.27 -13.13
C THR A 8 25.64 23.83 -14.52
N LEU A 9 24.37 23.46 -14.68
CA LEU A 9 23.83 23.00 -15.96
C LEU A 9 23.89 24.09 -17.03
N GLU A 10 23.55 25.32 -16.67
CA GLU A 10 23.63 26.49 -17.56
C GLU A 10 25.02 26.70 -18.13
N ARG A 11 26.05 26.69 -17.27
CA ARG A 11 27.46 26.80 -17.70
C ARG A 11 27.89 25.67 -18.61
N ARG A 12 27.31 24.48 -18.48
CA ARG A 12 27.57 23.37 -19.40
C ARG A 12 26.95 23.64 -20.77
N TYR A 13 25.73 24.14 -20.83
CA TYR A 13 25.11 24.52 -22.11
C TYR A 13 25.79 25.73 -22.75
N GLU A 14 26.22 26.71 -21.96
CA GLU A 14 27.04 27.84 -22.42
C GLU A 14 28.33 27.33 -23.08
N ALA A 15 29.05 26.42 -22.42
CA ALA A 15 30.24 25.79 -23.00
C ALA A 15 29.95 25.05 -24.33
N LEU A 16 28.81 24.35 -24.41
CA LEU A 16 28.39 23.64 -25.62
C LEU A 16 28.04 24.60 -26.77
N SER A 17 27.50 25.79 -26.47
CA SER A 17 27.16 26.80 -27.48
C SER A 17 28.38 27.36 -28.24
N TRP A 18 29.56 27.28 -27.62
CA TRP A 18 30.84 27.69 -28.19
C TRP A 18 31.62 26.56 -28.87
N ARG A 19 31.07 25.33 -28.86
CA ARG A 19 31.68 24.18 -29.56
C ARG A 19 31.79 24.49 -31.05
N GLY A 20 32.98 24.30 -31.63
CA GLY A 20 33.29 24.62 -33.02
C GLY A 20 33.58 26.11 -33.31
N LYS A 21 33.30 27.03 -32.37
CA LYS A 21 33.60 28.47 -32.51
C LYS A 21 34.87 28.87 -31.78
N LEU A 22 35.14 28.27 -30.61
CA LEU A 22 36.32 28.52 -29.80
C LEU A 22 37.09 27.22 -29.53
N SER A 23 38.39 27.34 -29.27
CA SER A 23 39.18 26.21 -28.77
C SER A 23 38.75 25.84 -27.35
N GLU A 24 38.84 24.54 -27.00
CA GLU A 24 38.49 24.04 -25.66
C GLU A 24 39.23 24.78 -24.53
N ALA A 25 40.48 25.18 -24.77
CA ALA A 25 41.29 25.93 -23.82
C ALA A 25 40.81 27.38 -23.64
N ALA A 26 40.27 28.01 -24.70
CA ALA A 26 39.66 29.33 -24.60
C ALA A 26 38.32 29.29 -23.84
N ILE A 27 37.51 28.26 -24.10
CA ILE A 27 36.24 28.01 -23.38
C ILE A 27 36.52 27.79 -21.88
N ALA A 28 37.51 26.96 -21.56
CA ALA A 28 37.92 26.69 -20.19
C ALA A 28 38.38 27.95 -19.45
N ARG A 29 39.18 28.82 -20.11
CA ARG A 29 39.61 30.11 -19.55
C ARG A 29 38.43 31.07 -19.32
N LYS A 30 37.48 31.16 -20.26
CA LYS A 30 36.27 32.00 -20.12
C LYS A 30 35.41 31.57 -18.92
N LEU A 31 35.24 30.26 -18.72
CA LEU A 31 34.40 29.73 -17.65
C LEU A 31 35.13 29.54 -16.31
N GLY A 32 36.44 29.79 -16.27
CA GLY A 32 37.26 29.60 -15.07
C GLY A 32 37.35 28.13 -14.62
N VAL A 33 37.26 27.17 -15.56
CA VAL A 33 37.31 25.73 -15.29
C VAL A 33 38.53 25.08 -15.92
N ALA A 34 38.91 23.90 -15.43
CA ALA A 34 39.98 23.14 -16.04
C ALA A 34 39.61 22.69 -17.47
N ARG A 35 40.57 22.70 -18.40
CA ARG A 35 40.37 22.21 -19.79
C ARG A 35 39.77 20.81 -19.82
N ARG A 36 40.19 19.94 -18.89
CA ARG A 36 39.67 18.57 -18.77
C ARG A 36 38.15 18.52 -18.56
N THR A 37 37.58 19.49 -17.83
CA THR A 37 36.13 19.56 -17.59
C THR A 37 35.37 19.79 -18.89
N ILE A 38 35.87 20.67 -19.77
CA ILE A 38 35.27 20.94 -21.10
C ILE A 38 35.40 19.72 -22.01
N GLN A 39 36.56 19.06 -22.03
CA GLN A 39 36.76 17.82 -22.79
C GLN A 39 35.82 16.70 -22.35
N CYS A 40 35.70 16.46 -21.04
CA CYS A 40 34.78 15.46 -20.50
C CYS A 40 33.32 15.82 -20.81
N LEU A 41 32.96 17.10 -20.78
CA LEU A 41 31.62 17.57 -21.12
C LEU A 41 31.30 17.31 -22.59
N PHE A 42 32.20 17.67 -23.51
CA PHE A 42 31.99 17.49 -24.94
C PHE A 42 31.91 16.01 -25.31
N LYS A 43 32.84 15.19 -24.80
CA LYS A 43 32.80 13.73 -24.99
C LYS A 43 31.51 13.13 -24.47
N LYS A 44 31.08 13.50 -23.26
CA LYS A 44 29.81 13.04 -22.69
C LYS A 44 28.62 13.47 -23.56
N TYR A 45 28.62 14.70 -24.05
CA TYR A 45 27.54 15.22 -24.89
C TYR A 45 27.48 14.51 -26.24
N GLU A 46 28.62 14.20 -26.85
CA GLU A 46 28.70 13.37 -28.06
C GLU A 46 28.14 11.96 -27.83
N GLU A 47 28.44 11.34 -26.70
CA GLU A 47 27.99 9.99 -26.37
C GLU A 47 26.51 9.91 -25.96
N THR A 48 25.95 10.97 -25.35
CA THR A 48 24.63 10.90 -24.68
C THR A 48 23.62 11.94 -25.11
N GLY A 49 24.04 12.96 -25.87
CA GLY A 49 23.21 14.10 -26.25
C GLY A 49 22.80 15.02 -25.09
N SER A 50 23.30 14.79 -23.86
CA SER A 50 22.85 15.53 -22.68
C SER A 50 24.00 16.05 -21.81
N ALA A 51 23.88 17.33 -21.40
CA ALA A 51 24.76 17.97 -20.44
C ALA A 51 24.38 17.67 -18.98
N ALA A 52 23.15 17.18 -18.75
CA ALA A 52 22.60 16.90 -17.42
C ALA A 52 23.34 15.76 -16.73
N ASP A 53 23.45 15.81 -15.41
CA ASP A 53 24.08 14.74 -14.64
C ASP A 53 23.29 13.43 -14.80
N LYS A 54 24.02 12.32 -14.96
CA LYS A 54 23.39 10.99 -14.94
C LYS A 54 23.00 10.68 -13.49
N ASN A 55 21.83 10.09 -13.31
CA ASN A 55 21.43 9.58 -12.00
C ASN A 55 22.51 8.61 -11.49
N GLY A 56 22.98 8.83 -10.27
CA GLY A 56 23.89 7.89 -9.63
C GLY A 56 23.19 6.55 -9.41
N ARG A 57 23.96 5.46 -9.30
CA ARG A 57 23.41 4.12 -9.00
C ARG A 57 22.74 4.04 -7.63
N GLY A 58 22.98 5.02 -6.76
CA GLY A 58 22.49 5.04 -5.38
C GLY A 58 23.12 3.96 -4.51
N ARG A 59 22.63 3.85 -3.27
CA ARG A 59 23.03 2.80 -2.34
C ARG A 59 22.36 1.48 -2.74
N LYS A 60 23.14 0.40 -2.83
CA LYS A 60 22.60 -0.94 -3.08
C LYS A 60 21.64 -1.34 -1.95
N ARG A 61 20.54 -2.01 -2.30
CA ARG A 61 19.58 -2.57 -1.34
C ARG A 61 20.24 -3.70 -0.55
N LEU A 62 19.87 -3.82 0.73
CA LEU A 62 20.26 -4.94 1.59
C LEU A 62 19.44 -6.21 1.27
N THR A 63 18.16 -6.00 0.97
CA THR A 63 17.23 -7.07 0.61
C THR A 63 17.29 -7.38 -0.88
N THR A 64 17.06 -8.66 -1.21
CA THR A 64 16.87 -9.14 -2.59
C THR A 64 15.39 -9.20 -2.93
N GLN A 65 15.05 -9.27 -4.22
CA GLN A 65 13.66 -9.36 -4.67
C GLN A 65 12.94 -10.62 -4.14
N ARG A 66 13.66 -11.73 -3.94
CA ARG A 66 13.11 -12.96 -3.36
C ARG A 66 12.75 -12.76 -1.88
N GLU A 67 13.60 -12.07 -1.14
CA GLU A 67 13.35 -11.73 0.27
C GLU A 67 12.18 -10.77 0.41
N ASP A 68 12.07 -9.76 -0.47
CA ASP A 68 10.94 -8.82 -0.49
C ASP A 68 9.61 -9.54 -0.76
N ARG A 69 9.58 -10.52 -1.68
CA ARG A 69 8.41 -11.37 -1.95
C ARG A 69 8.04 -12.22 -0.73
N MET A 70 9.05 -12.80 -0.05
CA MET A 70 8.84 -13.59 1.15
C MET A 70 8.26 -12.75 2.30
N LEU A 71 8.81 -11.55 2.50
CA LEU A 71 8.32 -10.59 3.48
C LEU A 71 6.85 -10.22 3.22
N THR A 72 6.51 -9.97 1.95
CA THR A 72 5.13 -9.68 1.53
C THR A 72 4.20 -10.85 1.87
N ARG A 73 4.56 -12.09 1.50
CA ARG A 73 3.76 -13.28 1.82
C ARG A 73 3.54 -13.47 3.32
N LYS A 74 4.57 -13.25 4.15
CA LYS A 74 4.44 -13.36 5.60
C LYS A 74 3.52 -12.30 6.19
N SER A 75 3.61 -11.08 5.69
CA SER A 75 2.69 -10.00 6.08
C SER A 75 1.25 -10.28 5.66
N LEU A 76 1.02 -10.95 4.53
CA LEU A 76 -0.32 -11.33 4.07
C LEU A 76 -0.89 -12.50 4.87
N TYR A 77 -0.05 -13.47 5.23
CA TYR A 77 -0.42 -14.62 6.06
C TYR A 77 -0.82 -14.20 7.47
N ASN A 78 -0.02 -13.34 8.11
CA ASN A 78 -0.37 -12.75 9.40
C ASN A 78 -0.49 -11.23 9.26
N ARG A 79 -1.71 -10.78 8.96
CA ARG A 79 -2.05 -9.37 8.74
C ARG A 79 -1.75 -8.48 9.96
N ARG A 80 -1.70 -9.05 11.17
CA ARG A 80 -1.45 -8.34 12.45
C ARG A 80 0.04 -8.35 12.85
N ALA A 81 0.91 -9.01 12.08
CA ALA A 81 2.33 -9.07 12.40
C ALA A 81 2.96 -7.67 12.36
N THR A 82 3.70 -7.33 13.42
CA THR A 82 4.42 -6.06 13.50
C THR A 82 5.64 -6.07 12.60
N SER A 83 6.11 -4.88 12.20
CA SER A 83 7.35 -4.76 11.41
C SER A 83 8.58 -5.29 12.15
N GLN A 84 8.56 -5.29 13.48
CA GLN A 84 9.63 -5.87 14.30
C GLN A 84 9.58 -7.40 14.25
N GLN A 85 8.42 -8.01 14.47
CA GLN A 85 8.25 -9.46 14.37
C GLN A 85 8.67 -9.97 12.98
N LEU A 86 8.24 -9.28 11.92
CA LEU A 86 8.65 -9.62 10.56
C LEU A 86 10.17 -9.47 10.33
N ALA A 87 10.80 -8.46 10.92
CA ALA A 87 12.25 -8.28 10.83
C ALA A 87 13.00 -9.42 11.52
N GLU A 88 12.59 -9.79 12.74
CA GLU A 88 13.16 -10.90 13.50
C GLU A 88 12.99 -12.24 12.77
N GLU A 89 11.82 -12.47 12.17
CA GLU A 89 11.57 -13.65 11.36
C GLU A 89 12.50 -13.70 10.14
N MET A 90 12.59 -12.60 9.40
CA MET A 90 13.47 -12.50 8.24
C MET A 90 14.94 -12.69 8.62
N GLN A 91 15.36 -12.17 9.77
CA GLN A 91 16.71 -12.39 10.30
C GLN A 91 16.95 -13.88 10.55
N LYS A 92 16.01 -14.59 11.19
CA LYS A 92 16.15 -16.05 11.43
C LYS A 92 16.29 -16.85 10.13
N MET A 93 15.59 -16.45 9.06
CA MET A 93 15.62 -17.16 7.78
C MET A 93 16.82 -16.81 6.89
N THR A 94 17.27 -15.55 6.90
CA THR A 94 18.27 -15.04 5.94
C THR A 94 19.61 -14.69 6.58
N GLY A 95 19.67 -14.64 7.91
CA GLY A 95 20.82 -14.15 8.67
C GLY A 95 21.03 -12.64 8.60
N LYS A 96 20.21 -11.89 7.84
CA LYS A 96 20.38 -10.45 7.64
C LYS A 96 19.62 -9.65 8.67
N GLN A 97 20.30 -8.67 9.25
CA GLN A 97 19.68 -7.72 10.15
C GLN A 97 18.91 -6.64 9.39
N LEU A 98 17.58 -6.73 9.41
CA LEU A 98 16.70 -5.75 8.81
C LEU A 98 16.21 -4.77 9.86
N SER A 99 16.30 -3.47 9.57
CA SER A 99 15.63 -2.46 10.39
C SER A 99 14.12 -2.51 10.18
N THR A 100 13.36 -2.10 11.20
CA THR A 100 11.90 -1.96 11.09
C THR A 100 11.49 -0.99 9.99
N THR A 101 12.29 0.07 9.76
CA THR A 101 12.11 1.01 8.66
C THR A 101 12.25 0.33 7.30
N THR A 102 13.27 -0.52 7.11
CA THR A 102 13.45 -1.29 5.88
C THR A 102 12.23 -2.16 5.60
N VAL A 103 11.72 -2.87 6.61
CA VAL A 103 10.51 -3.70 6.49
C VAL A 103 9.31 -2.86 6.09
N LYS A 104 9.07 -1.73 6.75
CA LYS A 104 7.97 -0.81 6.41
C LYS A 104 8.07 -0.32 4.97
N THR A 105 9.25 0.12 4.54
CA THR A 105 9.48 0.61 3.16
C THR A 105 9.23 -0.50 2.14
N ARG A 106 9.69 -1.73 2.39
CA ARG A 106 9.46 -2.86 1.47
C ARG A 106 7.98 -3.25 1.38
N LEU A 107 7.27 -3.26 2.51
CA LEU A 107 5.82 -3.52 2.52
C LEU A 107 5.04 -2.42 1.79
N LEU A 108 5.42 -1.15 1.96
CA LEU A 108 4.80 -0.04 1.23
C LEU A 108 5.09 -0.09 -0.27
N GLU A 109 6.32 -0.42 -0.67
CA GLU A 109 6.68 -0.66 -2.08
C GLU A 109 5.86 -1.81 -2.69
N ALA A 110 5.46 -2.80 -1.87
CA ALA A 110 4.57 -3.89 -2.26
C ALA A 110 3.07 -3.55 -2.18
N GLY A 111 2.72 -2.30 -1.87
CA GLY A 111 1.32 -1.85 -1.78
C GLY A 111 0.60 -2.19 -0.47
N LEU A 112 1.33 -2.65 0.56
CA LEU A 112 0.76 -3.01 1.86
C LEU A 112 0.85 -1.85 2.85
N LYS A 113 -0.28 -1.17 3.05
CA LYS A 113 -0.41 -0.07 3.99
C LYS A 113 -0.77 -0.57 5.38
N SER A 114 -0.38 0.20 6.39
CA SER A 114 -0.75 -0.07 7.78
C SER A 114 -2.05 0.67 8.08
N CYS A 115 -3.10 -0.06 8.43
CA CYS A 115 -4.44 0.48 8.66
C CYS A 115 -4.94 0.02 10.03
N ARG A 116 -5.82 0.80 10.66
CA ARG A 116 -6.45 0.41 11.93
C ARG A 116 -7.41 -0.75 11.66
N ALA A 117 -7.28 -1.83 12.44
CA ALA A 117 -8.20 -2.95 12.34
C ALA A 117 -9.59 -2.53 12.84
N ALA A 118 -10.63 -2.88 12.07
CA ALA A 118 -12.01 -2.74 12.53
C ALA A 118 -12.23 -3.66 13.74
N HIS A 119 -12.93 -3.14 14.76
CA HIS A 119 -13.29 -3.93 15.92
C HIS A 119 -14.59 -4.68 15.61
N LYS A 120 -14.50 -5.98 15.34
CA LYS A 120 -15.67 -6.85 15.18
C LYS A 120 -15.81 -7.72 16.45
N PRO A 121 -16.90 -7.58 17.24
CA PRO A 121 -17.11 -8.44 18.39
C PRO A 121 -17.25 -9.89 17.93
N LEU A 122 -16.77 -10.83 18.74
CA LEU A 122 -16.98 -12.26 18.46
C LEU A 122 -18.46 -12.58 18.69
N ILE A 123 -19.17 -12.93 17.63
CA ILE A 123 -20.56 -13.36 17.68
C ILE A 123 -20.59 -14.88 17.55
N THR A 124 -21.23 -15.57 18.49
CA THR A 124 -21.43 -17.02 18.38
C THR A 124 -22.41 -17.34 17.26
N ALA A 125 -22.30 -18.51 16.63
CA ALA A 125 -23.20 -18.91 15.55
C ALA A 125 -24.69 -18.84 15.96
N GLN A 126 -25.02 -19.20 17.20
CA GLN A 126 -26.38 -19.08 17.74
C GLN A 126 -26.83 -17.62 17.87
N ASN A 127 -25.95 -16.72 18.31
CA ASN A 127 -26.26 -15.29 18.40
C ASN A 127 -26.42 -14.67 17.01
N TRP A 128 -25.60 -15.08 16.05
CA TRP A 128 -25.72 -14.65 14.65
C TRP A 128 -27.08 -15.04 14.09
N LYS A 129 -27.48 -16.31 14.19
CA LYS A 129 -28.81 -16.78 13.72
C LYS A 129 -29.97 -16.02 14.36
N ARG A 130 -29.93 -15.83 15.69
CA ARG A 130 -30.99 -15.06 16.38
C ARG A 130 -31.05 -13.61 15.92
N ARG A 131 -29.90 -12.95 15.75
CA ARG A 131 -29.83 -11.57 15.27
C ARG A 131 -30.38 -11.45 13.85
N LEU A 132 -29.99 -12.37 12.96
CA LEU A 132 -30.47 -12.41 11.58
C LEU A 132 -32.00 -12.65 11.52
N LEU A 133 -32.50 -13.65 12.22
CA LEU A 133 -33.95 -13.94 12.28
C LEU A 133 -34.73 -12.75 12.85
N TRP A 134 -34.22 -12.12 13.91
CA TRP A 134 -34.84 -10.93 14.48
C TRP A 134 -34.86 -9.78 13.46
N ALA A 135 -33.74 -9.50 12.78
CA ALA A 135 -33.67 -8.47 11.76
C ALA A 135 -34.63 -8.73 10.59
N ARG A 136 -34.67 -9.97 10.07
CA ARG A 136 -35.60 -10.37 8.99
C ARG A 136 -37.06 -10.20 9.41
N ALA A 137 -37.42 -10.66 10.61
CA ALA A 137 -38.80 -10.54 11.13
C ALA A 137 -39.25 -9.08 11.35
N HIS A 138 -38.31 -8.15 11.51
CA HIS A 138 -38.59 -6.74 11.78
C HIS A 138 -38.22 -5.82 10.59
N LYS A 139 -37.78 -6.37 9.45
CA LYS A 139 -37.38 -5.62 8.23
C LYS A 139 -38.51 -4.73 7.69
N THR A 140 -39.74 -5.21 7.78
CA THR A 140 -40.95 -4.52 7.27
C THR A 140 -41.70 -3.73 8.34
N TRP A 141 -41.12 -3.57 9.54
CA TRP A 141 -41.79 -2.83 10.61
C TRP A 141 -41.96 -1.34 10.29
N THR A 142 -43.15 -0.84 10.59
CA THR A 142 -43.50 0.58 10.46
C THR A 142 -42.94 1.40 11.62
N VAL A 143 -42.81 2.72 11.41
CA VAL A 143 -42.32 3.67 12.44
C VAL A 143 -43.12 3.57 13.76
N GLN A 144 -44.43 3.34 13.68
CA GLN A 144 -45.28 3.20 14.86
C GLN A 144 -44.97 1.94 15.67
N GLN A 145 -44.59 0.84 15.01
CA GLN A 145 -44.16 -0.40 15.69
C GLN A 145 -42.79 -0.21 16.35
N TRP A 146 -41.89 0.57 15.76
CA TRP A 146 -40.63 0.92 16.41
C TRP A 146 -40.81 1.76 17.67
N TRP A 147 -41.85 2.58 17.77
CA TRP A 147 -42.12 3.38 18.97
C TRP A 147 -42.42 2.53 20.22
N THR A 148 -42.85 1.29 20.05
CA THR A 148 -43.10 0.39 21.19
C THR A 148 -41.82 -0.26 21.73
N VAL A 149 -40.70 -0.15 21.03
CA VAL A 149 -39.42 -0.77 21.41
C VAL A 149 -38.60 0.21 22.23
N MET A 150 -38.26 -0.17 23.45
CA MET A 150 -37.30 0.55 24.29
C MET A 150 -35.93 -0.10 24.18
N PHE A 151 -34.94 0.65 23.71
CA PHE A 151 -33.55 0.21 23.71
C PHE A 151 -32.87 0.64 25.01
N THR A 152 -32.35 -0.32 25.75
CA THR A 152 -31.52 -0.09 26.94
C THR A 152 -30.18 -0.78 26.76
N ASP A 153 -29.08 -0.08 27.09
CA ASP A 153 -27.73 -0.64 27.04
C ASP A 153 -26.90 -0.10 28.21
N GLU A 154 -25.87 -0.85 28.59
CA GLU A 154 -24.92 -0.47 29.63
C GLU A 154 -23.61 -0.01 28.98
N SER A 155 -23.16 1.21 29.30
CA SER A 155 -21.90 1.74 28.79
C SER A 155 -20.80 1.73 29.84
N ARG A 156 -19.62 1.23 29.48
CA ARG A 156 -18.42 1.25 30.32
C ARG A 156 -17.58 2.49 30.02
N PHE A 157 -17.35 3.33 31.03
CA PHE A 157 -16.44 4.47 30.94
C PHE A 157 -15.08 4.11 31.56
N SER A 158 -13.99 4.24 30.79
CA SER A 158 -12.63 3.97 31.28
C SER A 158 -11.71 5.18 31.10
N LEU A 159 -10.79 5.37 32.06
CA LEU A 159 -9.81 6.47 32.04
C LEU A 159 -8.69 6.28 31.01
N VAL A 160 -8.46 5.03 30.58
CA VAL A 160 -7.45 4.68 29.58
C VAL A 160 -8.13 3.90 28.46
N SER A 161 -7.81 4.27 27.22
CA SER A 161 -8.29 3.61 26.01
C SER A 161 -7.30 2.55 25.54
N ASP A 162 -7.81 1.46 24.99
CA ASP A 162 -6.96 0.43 24.37
C ASP A 162 -6.23 0.98 23.15
N LYS A 163 -5.00 0.48 22.94
CA LYS A 163 -4.20 0.85 21.76
C LYS A 163 -4.82 0.24 20.50
N PRO A 164 -4.97 1.00 19.41
CA PRO A 164 -5.51 0.47 18.17
C PRO A 164 -4.59 -0.60 17.60
N VAL A 165 -5.16 -1.77 17.30
CA VAL A 165 -4.46 -2.81 16.56
C VAL A 165 -4.37 -2.39 15.10
N HIS A 166 -3.18 -2.55 14.52
CA HIS A 166 -2.96 -2.26 13.10
C HIS A 166 -2.84 -3.57 12.31
N VAL A 167 -3.35 -3.54 11.08
CA VAL A 167 -3.27 -4.62 10.11
C VAL A 167 -2.66 -4.12 8.80
N ARG A 168 -2.06 -5.02 8.03
CA ARG A 168 -1.51 -4.71 6.70
C ARG A 168 -2.49 -5.06 5.60
N ARG A 169 -3.00 -4.07 4.86
CA ARG A 169 -3.98 -4.27 3.78
C ARG A 169 -3.45 -3.76 2.44
N ARG A 170 -3.92 -4.39 1.36
CA ARG A 170 -3.78 -3.86 0.01
C ARG A 170 -4.78 -2.72 -0.17
N ARG A 171 -4.52 -1.80 -1.09
CA ARG A 171 -5.40 -0.64 -1.34
C ARG A 171 -6.83 -1.05 -1.76
N GLU A 172 -6.97 -2.14 -2.51
CA GLU A 172 -8.26 -2.65 -3.01
C GLU A 172 -9.09 -3.30 -1.89
N GLU A 173 -8.44 -3.91 -0.89
CA GLU A 173 -9.09 -4.53 0.28
C GLU A 173 -9.67 -3.50 1.28
N GLU A 174 -9.58 -2.19 0.98
CA GLU A 174 -10.10 -1.12 1.83
C GLU A 174 -11.58 -0.81 1.55
N GLY A 175 -12.19 -1.35 0.47
CA GLY A 175 -13.57 -1.05 0.06
C GLY A 175 -14.44 -2.25 -0.36
N GLY A 176 -14.01 -3.49 -0.08
CA GLY A 176 -14.77 -4.70 -0.45
C GLY A 176 -15.97 -5.00 0.45
N GLU A 177 -16.88 -4.04 0.59
CA GLU A 177 -18.26 -4.32 1.05
C GLU A 177 -19.19 -4.59 -0.14
N GLU A 178 -18.75 -4.30 -1.38
CA GLU A 178 -19.59 -4.42 -2.59
C GLU A 178 -19.61 -5.85 -3.20
N GLU A 179 -18.57 -6.67 -2.99
CA GLU A 179 -18.50 -8.03 -3.58
C GLU A 179 -19.23 -9.09 -2.73
N GLU A 180 -19.48 -8.85 -1.44
CA GLU A 180 -20.26 -9.77 -0.58
C GLU A 180 -21.79 -9.60 -0.78
N GLU A 181 -22.25 -8.46 -1.32
CA GLU A 181 -23.69 -8.23 -1.60
C GLU A 181 -24.15 -8.93 -2.90
N GLU A 182 -23.29 -9.04 -3.92
CA GLU A 182 -23.63 -9.73 -5.18
C GLU A 182 -23.74 -11.27 -5.00
N GLU A 183 -22.91 -11.89 -4.15
CA GLU A 183 -23.01 -13.33 -3.84
C GLU A 183 -24.25 -13.65 -2.97
N GLU A 184 -24.68 -12.74 -2.08
CA GLU A 184 -25.91 -12.91 -1.29
C GLU A 184 -27.19 -12.73 -2.13
N GLU A 185 -27.17 -11.88 -3.16
CA GLU A 185 -28.30 -11.73 -4.11
C GLU A 185 -28.45 -12.95 -5.03
N GLU A 186 -27.35 -13.55 -5.50
CA GLU A 186 -27.38 -14.79 -6.31
C GLU A 186 -27.89 -16.00 -5.49
N GLU A 187 -27.51 -16.13 -4.21
CA GLU A 187 -28.04 -17.19 -3.33
C GLU A 187 -29.54 -17.00 -3.00
N GLU A 188 -30.03 -15.76 -2.87
CA GLU A 188 -31.47 -15.49 -2.67
C GLU A 188 -32.30 -15.78 -3.94
N GLU A 189 -31.78 -15.55 -5.15
CA GLU A 189 -32.46 -15.91 -6.41
C GLU A 189 -32.54 -17.44 -6.60
N GLU A 190 -31.50 -18.21 -6.25
CA GLU A 190 -31.52 -19.68 -6.32
C GLU A 190 -32.52 -20.30 -5.33
N GLU A 191 -32.65 -19.76 -4.10
CA GLU A 191 -33.63 -20.25 -3.12
C GLU A 191 -35.09 -19.92 -3.52
N GLU A 192 -35.34 -18.83 -4.25
CA GLU A 192 -36.68 -18.50 -4.76
C GLU A 192 -37.10 -19.39 -5.94
N GLU A 193 -36.18 -19.75 -6.84
CA GLU A 193 -36.45 -20.70 -7.92
C GLU A 193 -36.76 -22.11 -7.40
N GLU A 194 -36.09 -22.56 -6.33
CA GLU A 194 -36.32 -23.87 -5.73
C GLU A 194 -37.69 -23.95 -5.00
N ASN A 195 -38.17 -22.83 -4.44
CA ASN A 195 -39.44 -22.74 -3.72
C ASN A 195 -40.67 -22.44 -4.61
N GLY A 196 -40.47 -21.99 -5.85
CA GLY A 196 -41.56 -21.72 -6.82
C GLY A 196 -42.25 -22.98 -7.37
N GLY A 197 -41.73 -24.17 -7.08
CA GLY A 197 -42.19 -25.45 -7.63
C GLY A 197 -43.26 -26.19 -6.82
N VAL A 198 -44.37 -25.55 -6.41
CA VAL A 198 -45.53 -26.29 -5.88
C VAL A 198 -46.80 -25.94 -6.66
N VAL A 199 -46.95 -26.60 -7.82
CA VAL A 199 -48.21 -26.61 -8.59
C VAL A 199 -49.21 -27.50 -7.86
N VAL A 200 -50.17 -26.88 -7.18
CA VAL A 200 -51.28 -27.55 -6.50
C VAL A 200 -52.24 -28.13 -7.55
N ASN A 201 -52.16 -29.44 -7.81
CA ASN A 201 -53.21 -30.17 -8.53
C ASN A 201 -54.29 -30.61 -7.54
N LYS A 202 -55.47 -29.99 -7.60
CA LYS A 202 -56.69 -30.44 -6.91
C LYS A 202 -57.44 -31.38 -7.85
N ALA A 203 -57.63 -32.64 -7.44
CA ALA A 203 -58.55 -33.57 -8.09
C ALA A 203 -59.54 -34.11 -7.05
N ASP A 204 -60.82 -33.96 -7.42
CA ASP A 204 -62.09 -34.55 -6.97
C ASP A 204 -62.51 -34.52 -5.48
#